data_AF-A0A7C2VSR7-F1
#
_entry.id   AF-A0A7C2VSR7-F1
#
_cell.length_a   1.000
_cell.length_b   1.000
_cell.length_c   1.000
_cell.angle_alpha   90.00
_cell.angle_beta   90.00
_cell.angle_gamma   90.00
#
_symmetry.space_group_name_H-M   'P 1'
#
loop_
_entity.id
_entity.type
_entity.pdbx_description
1 polymer ?
#
loop_
_entity_poly.entity_id
_entity_poly.type
_entity_poly.pdbx_seq_one_letter_code
_entity_poly.pdbx_strand_id
1 'polypeptide(L)'
;MKLKLSLNIIFTFLFVNLCAGEYRVGVDDVLSISVWNHPEMSISAVRVRPDGKISLPVVGDVQAAGYTPAELQREISTVLRRYLRGEPIVTVTVTQFNSLKVSVFGAVVNPGSYT
;
A
#
# COMPACT_ATOMS: atom_id res chain seq x y z
N MET A 1 -26.71 9.82 -53.97
CA MET A 1 -25.42 9.11 -53.92
C MET A 1 -25.07 8.90 -52.45
N LYS A 2 -25.01 7.64 -52.00
CA LYS A 2 -24.72 7.27 -50.61
C LYS A 2 -23.23 7.50 -50.31
N LEU A 3 -22.90 8.02 -49.13
CA LEU A 3 -21.68 7.61 -48.43
C LEU A 3 -21.85 7.81 -46.92
N LYS A 4 -21.92 6.68 -46.21
CA LYS A 4 -21.72 6.58 -44.76
C LYS A 4 -20.26 6.88 -44.45
N LEU A 5 -19.96 7.56 -43.35
CA LEU A 5 -18.71 7.31 -42.64
C LEU A 5 -18.89 7.52 -41.12
N SER A 6 -19.09 6.37 -40.47
CA SER A 6 -18.88 5.99 -39.06
C SER A 6 -18.05 6.95 -38.20
N LEU A 7 -18.55 7.35 -37.02
CA LEU A 7 -18.48 6.57 -35.76
C LEU A 7 -17.02 6.32 -35.32
N ASN A 8 -16.36 7.32 -34.72
CA ASN A 8 -15.14 7.13 -33.88
C ASN A 8 -14.76 8.40 -33.09
N ILE A 9 -15.72 9.07 -32.45
CA ILE A 9 -15.44 10.19 -31.51
C ILE A 9 -15.70 9.81 -30.04
N ILE A 10 -16.18 8.58 -29.77
CA ILE A 10 -16.42 8.09 -28.41
C ILE A 10 -15.26 7.23 -27.87
N PHE A 11 -14.26 6.88 -28.71
CA PHE A 11 -13.18 5.96 -28.31
C PHE A 11 -11.87 6.65 -27.86
N THR A 12 -11.85 7.98 -27.72
CA THR A 12 -10.70 8.71 -27.17
C THR A 12 -10.77 8.84 -25.63
N PHE A 13 -11.62 8.05 -24.98
CA PHE A 13 -11.49 7.76 -23.54
C PHE A 13 -10.67 6.49 -23.34
N LEU A 14 -9.58 6.35 -24.10
CA LEU A 14 -8.52 5.42 -23.74
C LEU A 14 -7.86 6.04 -22.50
N PHE A 15 -8.34 5.59 -21.34
CA PHE A 15 -7.73 5.82 -20.04
C PHE A 15 -6.21 5.72 -20.17
N VAL A 16 -5.57 6.88 -20.20
CA VAL A 16 -4.17 6.98 -19.83
C VAL A 16 -4.16 6.78 -18.32
N ASN A 17 -4.25 5.51 -17.88
CA ASN A 17 -3.74 5.16 -16.57
C ASN A 17 -2.23 5.28 -16.69
N LEU A 18 -1.77 6.51 -16.44
CA LEU A 18 -0.38 6.88 -16.31
C LEU A 18 0.27 5.83 -15.41
N CYS A 19 1.33 5.20 -15.91
CA CYS A 19 2.13 4.15 -15.29
C CYS A 19 2.84 4.66 -14.01
N ALA A 20 2.09 5.17 -13.04
CA ALA A 20 2.53 5.30 -11.68
C ALA A 20 2.28 3.95 -11.03
N GLY A 21 3.34 3.13 -10.92
CA GLY A 21 3.26 1.89 -10.17
C GLY A 21 2.80 2.21 -8.75
N GLU A 22 1.65 1.66 -8.35
CA GLU A 22 1.14 1.86 -6.99
C GLU A 22 2.13 1.23 -6.01
N TYR A 23 2.52 1.99 -4.98
CA TYR A 23 3.46 1.50 -3.99
C TYR A 23 2.89 0.26 -3.31
N ARG A 24 3.71 -0.80 -3.30
CA ARG A 24 3.43 -2.03 -2.58
C ARG A 24 4.40 -2.13 -1.42
N VAL A 25 3.85 -2.47 -0.27
CA VAL A 25 4.63 -2.73 0.94
C VAL A 25 5.58 -3.89 0.66
N GLY A 26 6.85 -3.72 1.05
CA GLY A 26 7.89 -4.71 0.94
C GLY A 26 8.43 -5.13 2.31
N VAL A 27 9.32 -6.12 2.30
CA VAL A 27 10.05 -6.57 3.49
C VAL A 27 10.93 -5.43 4.03
N ASP A 28 11.11 -5.38 5.34
CA ASP A 28 11.84 -4.35 6.10
C ASP A 28 11.19 -2.96 6.16
N ASP A 29 10.10 -2.71 5.42
CA ASP A 29 9.32 -1.48 5.59
C ASP A 29 8.77 -1.36 7.01
N VAL A 30 8.65 -0.12 7.48
CA VAL A 30 8.03 0.17 8.77
C VAL A 30 6.69 0.83 8.54
N LEU A 31 5.67 0.27 9.18
CA LEU A 31 4.28 0.70 9.07
C LEU A 31 3.81 1.24 10.43
N SER A 32 2.94 2.24 10.38
CA SER A 32 2.12 2.70 11.48
C SER A 32 0.68 2.30 11.20
N ILE A 33 0.07 1.59 12.14
CA ILE A 33 -1.26 1.02 12.03
C ILE A 33 -2.07 1.56 13.20
N SER A 34 -3.08 2.36 12.89
CA SER A 34 -3.95 2.98 13.88
C SER A 34 -5.37 2.48 13.71
N VAL A 35 -6.00 2.08 14.81
CA VAL A 35 -7.40 1.66 14.86
C VAL A 35 -8.19 2.73 15.60
N TRP A 36 -9.16 3.32 14.92
CA TRP A 36 -9.99 4.38 15.49
C TRP A 36 -10.72 3.89 16.75
N ASN A 37 -10.72 4.71 17.80
CA ASN A 37 -11.34 4.41 19.09
C ASN A 37 -10.78 3.16 19.82
N HIS A 38 -9.66 2.60 19.34
CA HIS A 38 -9.00 1.42 19.88
C HIS A 38 -7.46 1.59 19.89
N PRO A 39 -6.92 2.55 20.68
CA PRO A 39 -5.47 2.77 20.76
C PRO A 39 -4.70 1.55 21.28
N GLU A 40 -5.34 0.68 22.06
CA GLU A 40 -4.78 -0.58 22.55
C GLU A 40 -4.48 -1.60 21.45
N MET A 41 -5.11 -1.45 20.28
CA MET A 41 -4.87 -2.28 19.09
C MET A 41 -3.98 -1.58 18.06
N SER A 42 -3.57 -0.35 18.33
CA SER A 42 -2.76 0.48 17.43
C SER A 42 -1.27 0.28 17.69
N ILE A 43 -0.47 0.24 16.62
CA ILE A 43 0.99 0.15 16.68
C ILE A 43 1.58 1.23 15.79
N SER A 44 2.38 2.14 16.37
CA SER A 44 2.98 3.25 15.62
C SER A 44 4.19 2.85 14.76
N ALA A 45 4.83 1.73 15.07
CA ALA A 45 5.98 1.22 14.31
C ALA A 45 6.03 -0.30 14.36
N VAL A 46 5.57 -0.94 13.28
CA VAL A 46 5.72 -2.38 13.04
C VAL A 46 6.57 -2.58 11.79
N ARG A 47 7.62 -3.40 11.90
CA ARG A 47 8.45 -3.79 10.75
C ARG A 47 7.83 -4.98 10.02
N VAL A 48 7.81 -4.93 8.70
CA VAL A 48 7.47 -6.08 7.85
C VAL A 48 8.58 -7.11 7.94
N ARG A 49 8.24 -8.28 8.46
CA ARG A 49 9.17 -9.40 8.66
C ARG A 49 9.67 -9.98 7.32
N PRO A 50 10.76 -10.77 7.32
CA PRO A 50 11.27 -11.43 6.11
C PRO A 50 10.29 -12.38 5.42
N ASP A 51 9.33 -12.94 6.15
CA ASP A 51 8.23 -13.74 5.59
C ASP A 51 7.10 -12.89 4.99
N GLY A 52 7.26 -11.56 4.97
CA GLY A 52 6.29 -10.61 4.41
C GLY A 52 5.11 -10.30 5.31
N LYS A 53 5.15 -10.73 6.58
CA LYS A 53 4.06 -10.53 7.54
C LYS A 53 4.35 -9.42 8.54
N ILE A 54 3.29 -8.90 9.13
CA ILE A 54 3.33 -8.02 10.30
C ILE A 54 2.58 -8.68 11.45
N SER A 55 3.03 -8.45 12.67
CA SER A 55 2.38 -8.99 13.87
C SER A 55 1.58 -7.89 14.53
N LEU A 56 0.26 -8.08 14.65
CA LEU A 56 -0.68 -7.15 15.24
C LEU A 56 -1.24 -7.69 16.56
N PRO A 57 -1.59 -6.81 17.53
CA PRO A 57 -2.27 -7.23 18.75
C PRO A 57 -3.66 -7.77 18.38
N VAL A 58 -4.13 -8.78 19.11
CA VAL A 58 -5.44 -9.44 18.93
C VAL A 58 -5.59 -10.26 17.65
N VAL A 59 -5.16 -9.73 16.50
CA VAL A 59 -5.29 -10.33 15.18
C VAL A 59 -4.19 -11.37 14.90
N GLY A 60 -3.00 -11.18 15.45
CA GLY A 60 -1.83 -12.02 15.17
C GLY A 60 -1.13 -11.61 13.87
N ASP A 61 -0.64 -12.60 13.11
CA ASP A 61 0.17 -12.37 11.92
C ASP A 61 -0.70 -12.13 10.68
N VAL A 62 -0.46 -10.99 9.99
CA VAL A 62 -1.15 -10.59 8.75
C VAL A 62 -0.14 -10.43 7.62
N GLN A 63 -0.48 -10.92 6.43
CA GLN A 63 0.34 -10.72 5.23
C GLN A 63 0.31 -9.24 4.82
N ALA A 64 1.48 -8.60 4.77
CA ALA A 64 1.61 -7.18 4.40
C ALA A 64 2.39 -6.99 3.10
N ALA A 65 3.44 -7.78 2.87
CA ALA A 65 4.25 -7.67 1.67
C ALA A 65 3.43 -7.98 0.42
N GLY A 66 3.58 -7.15 -0.61
CA GLY A 66 2.85 -7.23 -1.86
C GLY A 66 1.51 -6.49 -1.86
N TYR A 67 0.97 -6.12 -0.71
CA TYR A 67 -0.24 -5.30 -0.62
C TYR A 67 0.07 -3.81 -0.74
N THR A 68 -0.87 -3.06 -1.30
CA THR A 68 -0.87 -1.59 -1.16
C THR A 68 -1.36 -1.22 0.25
N PRO A 69 -1.00 -0.03 0.78
CA PRO A 69 -1.49 0.40 2.09
C PRO A 69 -3.04 0.36 2.20
N ALA A 70 -3.73 0.70 1.11
CA ALA A 70 -5.19 0.67 1.04
C ALA A 70 -5.77 -0.75 0.99
N GLU A 71 -5.07 -1.70 0.38
CA GLU A 71 -5.44 -3.12 0.42
C GLU A 71 -5.22 -3.70 1.82
N LEU A 72 -4.05 -3.42 2.42
CA LEU A 72 -3.71 -3.89 3.77
C LEU A 72 -4.67 -3.35 4.83
N GLN A 73 -5.11 -2.09 4.70
CA GLN A 73 -6.14 -1.52 5.56
C GLN A 73 -7.45 -2.32 5.52
N ARG A 74 -7.90 -2.70 4.32
CA ARG A 74 -9.14 -3.49 4.13
C ARG A 74 -9.00 -4.90 4.67
N GLU A 75 -7.83 -5.51 4.53
CA GLU A 75 -7.56 -6.83 5.07
C GLU A 75 -7.59 -6.80 6.61
N ILE A 76 -6.87 -5.85 7.23
CA ILE A 76 -6.82 -5.71 8.68
C ILE A 76 -8.21 -5.39 9.24
N SER A 77 -8.98 -4.50 8.60
CA SER A 77 -10.35 -4.19 9.04
C SER A 77 -11.24 -5.44 8.97
N THR A 78 -11.11 -6.25 7.91
CA THR A 78 -11.87 -7.49 7.75
C THR A 78 -11.57 -8.50 8.85
N VAL A 79 -10.30 -8.65 9.24
CA VAL A 79 -9.94 -9.58 10.31
C VAL A 79 -10.37 -9.05 11.68
N LEU A 80 -10.24 -7.74 11.94
CA LEU A 80 -10.65 -7.11 13.19
C LEU A 80 -12.16 -7.19 13.44
N ARG A 81 -13.00 -7.26 12.40
CA ARG A 81 -14.46 -7.48 12.53
C ARG A 81 -14.83 -8.75 13.31
N ARG A 82 -13.92 -9.74 13.40
CA ARG A 82 -14.15 -10.96 14.20
C ARG A 82 -14.02 -10.72 15.71
N TYR A 83 -13.32 -9.66 16.10
CA TYR A 83 -13.00 -9.35 17.49
C TYR A 83 -13.73 -8.11 18.01
N LEU A 84 -14.05 -7.16 17.12
CA LEU A 84 -14.76 -5.93 17.42
C LEU A 84 -16.22 -5.99 16.93
N ARG A 85 -17.15 -5.45 17.72
CA ARG A 85 -18.53 -5.27 17.29
C ARG A 85 -18.65 -4.02 16.44
N GLY A 86 -18.70 -4.16 15.13
CA GLY A 86 -18.90 -3.06 14.18
C GLY A 86 -17.87 -3.04 13.05
N GLU A 87 -17.81 -1.91 12.35
CA GLU A 87 -16.87 -1.66 11.26
C GLU A 87 -15.64 -0.91 11.81
N PRO A 88 -14.50 -1.58 12.07
CA PRO A 88 -13.31 -0.92 12.58
C PRO A 88 -12.69 -0.03 11.50
N ILE A 89 -12.51 1.25 11.82
CA ILE A 89 -11.79 2.18 10.95
C ILE A 89 -10.29 2.02 11.24
N VAL A 90 -9.58 1.42 10.30
CA VAL A 90 -8.13 1.23 10.37
C VAL A 90 -7.46 2.22 9.44
N THR A 91 -6.32 2.76 9.85
CA THR A 91 -5.44 3.59 9.02
C THR A 91 -4.08 2.93 8.97
N VAL A 92 -3.54 2.71 7.77
CA VAL A 92 -2.21 2.15 7.55
C VAL A 92 -1.35 3.20 6.86
N THR A 93 -0.24 3.57 7.49
CA THR A 93 0.72 4.54 6.96
C THR A 93 2.10 3.91 6.92
N VAL A 94 2.80 4.04 5.79
CA VAL A 94 4.19 3.61 5.69
C VAL A 94 5.06 4.73 6.25
N THR A 95 5.79 4.44 7.33
CA THR A 95 6.66 5.42 8.00
C THR A 95 8.10 5.35 7.50
N GLN A 96 8.55 4.18 7.03
CA GLN A 96 9.87 4.01 6.43
C GLN A 96 9.81 3.08 5.22
N PHE A 97 10.33 3.54 4.09
CA PHE A 97 10.38 2.83 2.81
C PHE A 97 11.73 2.11 2.64
N ASN A 98 12.01 1.12 3.50
CA ASN A 98 13.30 0.43 3.49
C ASN A 98 13.43 -0.61 2.36
N SER A 99 12.30 -1.05 1.79
CA SER A 99 12.25 -2.06 0.73
C SER A 99 12.64 -1.51 -0.64
N LEU A 100 12.39 -0.22 -0.89
CA LEU A 100 12.71 0.44 -2.15
C LEU A 100 14.05 1.16 -2.02
N LYS A 101 15.11 0.50 -2.49
CA LYS A 101 16.43 1.11 -2.58
C LYS A 101 16.67 1.57 -4.01
N VAL A 102 16.79 2.88 -4.20
CA VAL A 102 17.21 3.46 -5.47
C VAL A 102 18.67 3.85 -5.35
N SER A 103 19.53 3.21 -6.13
CA SER A 103 20.94 3.54 -6.23
C SER A 103 21.19 4.36 -7.49
N VAL A 104 21.70 5.58 -7.33
CA VAL A 104 22.05 6.46 -8.46
C VAL A 104 23.54 6.31 -8.73
N PHE A 105 23.89 5.80 -9.92
CA PHE A 105 25.27 5.63 -10.38
C PHE A 105 25.55 6.58 -11.56
N GLY A 106 26.69 7.29 -11.56
CA GLY A 106 27.11 8.18 -12.66
C GLY A 106 28.01 9.36 -12.21
N ALA A 107 28.23 10.33 -13.11
CA ALA A 107 28.90 11.61 -12.80
C ALA A 107 27.94 12.55 -12.06
N VAL A 108 27.55 12.15 -10.85
CA VAL A 108 26.66 12.92 -9.96
C VAL A 108 27.48 13.54 -8.84
N VAL A 109 27.12 14.77 -8.44
CA VAL A 109 27.85 15.55 -7.43
C VAL A 109 27.83 14.87 -6.04
N ASN A 110 26.81 14.03 -5.75
CA ASN A 110 26.74 13.23 -4.53
C ASN A 110 26.24 11.81 -4.84
N PRO A 111 27.12 10.81 -5.06
CA PRO A 111 26.69 9.42 -5.15
C PRO A 111 26.20 8.93 -3.77
N GLY A 112 25.03 8.29 -3.73
CA GLY A 112 24.40 7.82 -2.50
C GLY A 112 23.20 6.89 -2.75
N SER A 113 22.84 6.09 -1.74
CA SER A 113 21.60 5.29 -1.76
C SER A 113 20.48 6.09 -1.10
N TYR A 114 19.32 6.16 -1.76
CA TYR A 114 18.11 6.80 -1.22
C TYR A 114 17.06 5.72 -0.95
N THR A 115 16.38 5.87 0.19
CA THR A 115 15.26 5.05 0.69
C THR A 115 14.10 5.96 0.95
#